data_AF-A0A0P7LC01-F1
#
_entry.id   AF-A0A0P7LC01-F1
#
_cell.length_a   1.000
_cell.length_b   1.000
_cell.length_c   1.000
_cell.angle_alpha   90.00
_cell.angle_beta   90.00
_cell.angle_gamma   90.00
#
_symmetry.space_group_name_H-M   'P 1'
#
loop_
_entity.id
_entity.type
_entity.pdbx_description
1 polymer ?
#
loop_
_entity_poly.entity_id
_entity_poly.type
_entity_poly.pdbx_seq_one_letter_code
_entity_poly.pdbx_strand_id
1 'polypeptide(L)'
;MRKHKLPSAEEIDSLLDYNPETGVFTWKVTKSGWVVKGRPAGSKNNNGYLRVGIGRRHYFLSRIAFFLCTGESPEEVDHINGDRTDNRACNLRAASRHENCLNKSVRSDSRTGVKGVSWRPDVKKWSARSTDSSGKRVFLGYYRTIRDAVAVLNDFRREQHGEFAKN
;
A
#
# COMPACT_ATOMS: atom_id res chain seq x y z
N MET A 1 -4.50 -13.15 -8.50
CA MET A 1 -5.75 -12.53 -9.04
C MET A 1 -5.39 -11.83 -10.33
N ARG A 2 -6.06 -12.15 -11.45
CA ARG A 2 -5.91 -11.40 -12.72
C ARG A 2 -6.35 -9.95 -12.45
N LYS A 3 -5.48 -8.98 -12.74
CA LYS A 3 -5.81 -7.56 -12.59
C LYS A 3 -6.72 -7.17 -13.75
N HIS A 4 -7.95 -6.77 -13.45
CA HIS A 4 -8.91 -6.37 -14.46
C HIS A 4 -8.78 -4.87 -14.77
N LYS A 5 -9.01 -4.52 -16.03
CA LYS A 5 -9.24 -3.12 -16.45
C LYS A 5 -10.34 -2.53 -15.56
N LEU A 6 -10.12 -1.32 -15.07
CA LEU A 6 -11.12 -0.60 -14.28
C LEU A 6 -12.40 -0.40 -15.11
N PRO A 7 -13.57 -0.29 -14.46
CA PRO A 7 -14.78 0.21 -15.13
C PRO A 7 -14.54 1.62 -15.69
N SER A 8 -15.37 2.06 -16.64
CA SER A 8 -15.23 3.42 -17.16
C SER A 8 -15.55 4.46 -16.07
N ALA A 9 -15.08 5.70 -16.25
CA ALA A 9 -15.37 6.77 -15.32
C ALA A 9 -16.88 7.02 -15.21
N GLU A 10 -17.61 6.93 -16.32
CA GLU A 10 -19.07 7.09 -16.36
C GLU A 10 -19.78 5.95 -15.59
N GLU A 11 -19.29 4.71 -15.73
CA GLU A 11 -19.85 3.58 -14.97
C GLU A 11 -19.62 3.76 -13.47
N ILE A 12 -18.43 4.20 -13.07
CA ILE A 12 -18.10 4.47 -11.66
C ILE A 12 -18.98 5.61 -11.13
N ASP A 13 -19.05 6.74 -11.83
CA ASP A 13 -19.85 7.90 -11.42
C ASP A 13 -21.35 7.59 -11.37
N SER A 14 -21.86 6.71 -12.24
CA SER A 14 -23.27 6.32 -12.17
C SER A 14 -23.64 5.56 -10.88
N LEU A 15 -22.65 5.01 -10.16
CA LEU A 15 -22.85 4.12 -9.02
C LEU A 15 -22.32 4.66 -7.70
N LEU A 16 -21.19 5.37 -7.74
CA LEU A 16 -20.40 5.72 -6.57
C LEU A 16 -20.14 7.22 -6.53
N ASP A 17 -20.22 7.76 -5.32
CA ASP A 17 -19.75 9.09 -4.99
C ASP A 17 -18.47 8.96 -4.17
N TYR A 18 -17.45 9.76 -4.48
CA TYR A 18 -16.14 9.69 -3.84
C TYR A 18 -15.74 11.07 -3.32
N ASN A 19 -15.40 11.13 -2.04
CA ASN A 19 -14.88 12.35 -1.42
C ASN A 19 -13.34 12.24 -1.27
N PRO A 20 -12.54 13.03 -2.00
CA PRO A 20 -11.07 12.92 -2.00
C PRO A 20 -10.41 13.32 -0.68
N GLU A 21 -11.04 14.21 0.10
CA GLU A 21 -10.54 14.69 1.39
C GLU A 21 -10.69 13.65 2.51
N THR A 22 -11.75 12.84 2.43
CA THR A 22 -12.05 11.80 3.44
C THR A 22 -11.67 10.41 2.98
N GLY A 23 -11.51 10.18 1.68
CA GLY A 23 -11.23 8.86 1.11
C GLY A 23 -12.45 7.92 1.09
N VAL A 24 -13.64 8.44 1.43
CA VAL A 24 -14.86 7.65 1.57
C VAL A 24 -15.59 7.57 0.24
N PHE A 25 -16.00 6.34 -0.10
CA PHE A 25 -16.95 6.08 -1.18
C PHE A 25 -18.34 5.83 -0.61
N THR A 26 -19.37 6.37 -1.24
CA THR A 26 -20.77 6.06 -0.92
C THR A 26 -21.53 5.64 -2.18
N TRP A 27 -22.60 4.86 -2.02
CA TRP A 27 -23.45 4.48 -3.16
C TRP A 27 -24.37 5.64 -3.57
N LYS A 28 -24.41 5.99 -4.86
CA LYS A 28 -25.37 6.97 -5.43
C LYS A 28 -26.75 6.38 -5.68
N VAL A 29 -26.84 5.06 -5.81
CA VAL A 29 -28.06 4.31 -6.15
C VAL A 29 -28.32 3.18 -5.16
N THR A 30 -29.60 2.83 -4.99
CA THR A 30 -30.01 1.60 -4.31
C THR A 30 -30.25 0.52 -5.35
N LYS A 31 -29.56 -0.62 -5.23
CA LYS A 31 -29.73 -1.78 -6.12
C LYS A 31 -30.16 -3.05 -5.39
N SER A 32 -29.89 -3.15 -4.09
CA SER A 32 -30.23 -4.31 -3.26
C SER A 32 -30.13 -3.94 -1.77
N GLY A 33 -30.50 -4.85 -0.87
CA GLY A 33 -30.31 -4.63 0.57
C GLY A 33 -28.85 -4.40 1.01
N TRP A 34 -27.88 -4.82 0.19
CA TRP A 34 -26.44 -4.63 0.44
C TRP A 34 -25.87 -3.38 -0.25
N VAL A 35 -26.59 -2.84 -1.24
CA VAL A 35 -26.20 -1.67 -2.04
C VAL A 35 -27.30 -0.62 -1.89
N VAL A 36 -27.13 0.25 -0.90
CA VAL A 36 -28.12 1.24 -0.48
C VAL A 36 -27.55 2.63 -0.64
N LYS A 37 -28.30 3.52 -1.30
CA LYS A 37 -27.92 4.91 -1.52
C LYS A 37 -27.48 5.59 -0.20
N GLY A 38 -26.37 6.32 -0.25
CA GLY A 38 -25.78 7.04 0.87
C GLY A 38 -24.97 6.19 1.85
N ARG A 39 -25.01 4.85 1.77
CA ARG A 39 -24.16 4.01 2.62
C ARG A 39 -22.72 3.95 2.10
N PRO A 40 -21.73 3.80 2.99
CA PRO A 40 -20.35 3.54 2.59
C PRO A 40 -20.25 2.33 1.66
N ALA A 41 -19.54 2.51 0.56
CA ALA A 41 -19.31 1.47 -0.42
C ALA A 41 -18.04 0.67 -0.11
N GLY A 42 -18.13 -0.63 -0.36
CA GLY A 42 -17.01 -1.56 -0.27
C GLY A 42 -16.88 -2.29 1.06
N SER A 43 -15.95 -3.25 1.08
CA SER A 43 -15.66 -4.12 2.22
C SER A 43 -14.18 -4.49 2.24
N LYS A 44 -13.65 -4.80 3.42
CA LYS A 44 -12.27 -5.26 3.57
C LYS A 44 -12.11 -6.66 3.00
N ASN A 45 -11.02 -6.91 2.29
CA ASN A 45 -10.59 -8.25 1.94
C ASN A 45 -9.71 -8.86 3.04
N ASN A 46 -9.29 -10.13 2.87
CA ASN A 46 -8.43 -10.83 3.84
C ASN A 46 -7.05 -10.16 4.05
N ASN A 47 -6.63 -9.28 3.14
CA ASN A 47 -5.38 -8.54 3.22
C ASN A 47 -5.56 -7.12 3.79
N GLY A 48 -6.78 -6.76 4.20
CA GLY A 48 -7.13 -5.46 4.79
C GLY A 48 -7.42 -4.34 3.78
N TYR A 49 -7.36 -4.60 2.48
CA TYR A 49 -7.69 -3.61 1.45
C TYR A 49 -9.21 -3.50 1.26
N LEU A 50 -9.70 -2.26 1.10
CA LEU A 50 -11.09 -2.03 0.73
C LEU A 50 -11.34 -2.33 -0.75
N ARG A 51 -12.41 -3.07 -1.03
CA ARG A 51 -12.85 -3.41 -2.39
C ARG A 51 -14.35 -3.20 -2.55
N VAL A 52 -14.78 -2.85 -3.75
CA VAL A 52 -16.20 -2.72 -4.13
C VAL A 52 -16.53 -3.71 -5.24
N GLY A 53 -17.75 -4.26 -5.22
CA GLY A 53 -18.28 -5.06 -6.31
C GLY A 53 -19.00 -4.17 -7.32
N ILE A 54 -18.56 -4.18 -8.58
CA ILE A 54 -19.24 -3.51 -9.69
C ILE A 54 -19.47 -4.58 -10.78
N GLY A 55 -20.74 -4.80 -11.13
CA GLY A 55 -21.13 -5.93 -11.98
C GLY A 55 -20.74 -7.28 -11.35
N ARG A 56 -20.01 -8.11 -12.10
CA ARG A 56 -19.53 -9.44 -11.65
C ARG A 56 -18.08 -9.44 -11.14
N ARG A 57 -17.49 -8.26 -10.89
CA ARG A 57 -16.07 -8.11 -10.54
C ARG A 57 -15.87 -7.26 -9.29
N HIS A 58 -14.75 -7.48 -8.62
CA HIS A 58 -14.32 -6.68 -7.48
C HIS A 58 -13.12 -5.81 -7.84
N TYR A 59 -13.16 -4.56 -7.39
CA TYR A 59 -12.14 -3.56 -7.64
C TYR A 59 -11.65 -2.96 -6.32
N PHE A 60 -10.36 -2.68 -6.22
CA PHE A 60 -9.81 -1.97 -5.05
C PHE A 60 -10.27 -0.52 -5.07
N LEU A 61 -10.76 -0.03 -3.92
CA LEU A 61 -11.19 1.36 -3.80
C LEU A 61 -10.02 2.33 -3.99
N SER A 62 -8.80 1.97 -3.54
CA SER A 62 -7.61 2.79 -3.78
C SER A 62 -7.31 3.02 -5.26
N ARG A 63 -7.50 2.00 -6.12
CA ARG A 63 -7.30 2.13 -7.57
C ARG A 63 -8.38 3.00 -8.22
N ILE A 64 -9.62 2.87 -7.76
CA ILE A 64 -10.72 3.72 -8.24
C ILE A 64 -10.48 5.17 -7.81
N ALA A 65 -10.14 5.42 -6.54
CA ALA A 65 -9.84 6.75 -6.01
C ALA A 65 -8.73 7.44 -6.81
N PHE A 66 -7.62 6.73 -7.02
CA PHE A 66 -6.51 7.26 -7.80
C PHE A 66 -6.91 7.59 -9.23
N PHE A 67 -7.67 6.70 -9.88
CA PHE A 67 -8.17 6.92 -11.24
C PHE A 67 -9.12 8.12 -11.33
N LEU A 68 -10.02 8.30 -10.36
CA LEU A 68 -10.93 9.46 -10.33
C LEU A 68 -10.19 10.79 -10.11
N CYS A 69 -9.09 10.78 -9.34
CA CYS A 69 -8.30 11.99 -9.08
C CYS A 69 -7.35 12.37 -10.22
N THR A 70 -6.74 11.38 -10.88
CA THR A 70 -5.61 11.60 -11.81
C THR A 70 -5.95 11.27 -13.27
N GLY A 71 -7.02 10.51 -13.52
CA GLY A 71 -7.30 9.90 -14.81
C GLY A 71 -6.39 8.71 -15.16
N GLU A 72 -5.38 8.42 -14.34
CA GLU A 72 -4.43 7.33 -14.57
C GLU A 72 -4.90 6.03 -13.91
N SER A 73 -4.59 4.90 -14.55
CA SER A 73 -4.89 3.57 -14.02
C SER A 73 -3.60 2.77 -13.84
N PRO A 74 -2.74 3.11 -12.87
CA PRO A 74 -1.53 2.36 -12.61
C PRO A 74 -1.84 0.92 -12.16
N GLU A 75 -0.86 0.05 -12.31
CA GLU A 75 -1.00 -1.36 -11.96
C GLU A 75 -1.15 -1.61 -10.45
N GLU A 76 -0.48 -0.80 -9.63
CA GLU A 76 -0.57 -0.80 -8.18
C GLU A 76 -0.71 0.66 -7.71
N VAL A 77 -1.47 0.84 -6.64
CA VAL A 77 -1.57 2.12 -5.92
C VAL A 77 -1.10 1.83 -4.51
N ASP A 78 -0.09 2.58 -4.06
CA ASP A 78 0.49 2.49 -2.73
C ASP A 78 -0.16 3.52 -1.80
N HIS A 79 -0.34 3.13 -0.55
CA HIS A 79 -0.81 4.00 0.53
C HIS A 79 0.41 4.58 1.24
N ILE A 80 0.61 5.90 1.15
CA ILE A 80 1.80 6.59 1.66
C ILE A 80 1.98 6.32 3.16
N ASN A 81 0.89 6.41 3.94
CA ASN A 81 0.92 6.12 5.37
C ASN A 81 0.89 4.62 5.73
N GLY A 82 0.74 3.73 4.74
CA GLY A 82 0.62 2.29 4.92
C GLY A 82 -0.72 1.79 5.46
N ASP A 83 -1.68 2.67 5.74
CA ASP A 83 -3.05 2.30 6.07
C ASP A 83 -3.84 1.99 4.79
N ARG A 84 -4.16 0.72 4.60
CA ARG A 84 -4.87 0.19 3.42
C ARG A 84 -6.33 0.63 3.31
N THR A 85 -6.86 1.26 4.36
CA THR A 85 -8.24 1.73 4.43
C THR A 85 -8.36 3.23 4.19
N ASP A 86 -7.27 3.97 4.30
CA ASP A 86 -7.20 5.41 4.08
C ASP A 86 -7.02 5.71 2.59
N ASN A 87 -8.13 5.79 1.86
CA ASN A 87 -8.12 6.06 0.42
C ASN A 87 -8.21 7.56 0.10
N ARG A 88 -7.80 8.47 1.01
CA ARG A 88 -7.73 9.91 0.70
C ARG A 88 -6.80 10.15 -0.48
N ALA A 89 -7.15 11.10 -1.35
CA ALA A 89 -6.37 11.38 -2.55
C ALA A 89 -4.90 11.72 -2.23
N CYS A 90 -4.68 12.49 -1.17
CA CYS A 90 -3.34 12.88 -0.69
C CYS A 90 -2.51 11.71 -0.11
N ASN A 91 -3.13 10.56 0.17
CA ASN A 91 -2.47 9.38 0.72
C ASN A 91 -2.18 8.30 -0.34
N LEU A 92 -2.56 8.52 -1.60
CA LEU A 92 -2.41 7.54 -2.67
C LEU A 92 -1.35 7.97 -3.68
N ARG A 93 -0.56 7.01 -4.15
CA ARG A 93 0.40 7.24 -5.25
C ARG A 93 0.48 6.04 -6.18
N ALA A 94 0.81 6.29 -7.44
CA ALA A 94 1.19 5.23 -8.36
C ALA A 94 2.47 4.54 -7.86
N ALA A 95 2.49 3.21 -7.91
CA ALA A 95 3.66 2.44 -7.54
C ALA A 95 3.85 1.26 -8.49
N SER A 96 5.09 0.87 -8.72
CA SER A 96 5.44 -0.44 -9.24
C SER A 96 5.20 -1.51 -8.17
N ARG A 97 5.13 -2.76 -8.60
CA ARG A 97 5.06 -3.91 -7.68
C ARG A 97 6.25 -3.95 -6.72
N HIS A 98 7.43 -3.55 -7.19
CA HIS A 98 8.65 -3.49 -6.38
C HIS A 98 8.53 -2.43 -5.28
N GLU A 99 8.17 -1.20 -5.65
CA GLU A 99 7.99 -0.08 -4.72
C GLU A 99 6.93 -0.37 -3.65
N ASN A 100 5.78 -0.93 -4.04
CA ASN A 100 4.75 -1.34 -3.08
C ASN A 100 5.26 -2.45 -2.13
N CYS A 101 6.16 -3.33 -2.59
CA CYS A 101 6.78 -4.34 -1.73
C CYS A 101 7.80 -3.76 -0.75
N LEU A 102 8.42 -2.62 -1.05
CA LEU A 102 9.29 -1.90 -0.12
C LEU A 102 8.48 -1.40 1.09
N ASN A 103 7.27 -0.89 0.87
CA ASN A 103 6.39 -0.33 1.90
C ASN A 103 5.60 -1.35 2.72
N LYS A 104 5.69 -2.64 2.38
CA LYS A 104 5.07 -3.71 3.18
C LYS A 104 5.51 -3.63 4.64
N SER A 105 4.51 -3.69 5.51
CA SER A 105 4.68 -3.79 6.97
C SER A 105 5.62 -4.94 7.34
N VAL A 106 6.29 -4.74 8.46
CA VAL A 106 7.13 -5.75 9.08
C VAL A 106 6.25 -6.96 9.42
N ARG A 107 6.78 -8.18 9.25
CA ARG A 107 6.04 -9.39 9.61
C ARG A 107 5.75 -9.39 11.12
N SER A 108 4.59 -9.93 11.51
CA SER A 108 4.16 -10.00 12.91
C SER A 108 5.10 -10.82 13.81
N ASP A 109 5.86 -11.74 13.23
CA ASP A 109 6.86 -12.56 13.92
C ASP A 109 8.26 -11.92 14.00
N SER A 110 8.39 -10.66 13.56
CA SER A 110 9.65 -9.93 13.66
C SER A 110 9.97 -9.55 15.11
N ARG A 111 11.07 -10.09 15.63
CA ARG A 111 11.56 -9.80 16.99
C ARG A 111 12.06 -8.36 17.18
N THR A 112 12.38 -7.67 16.08
CA THR A 112 12.96 -6.31 16.12
C THR A 112 11.93 -5.23 15.83
N GLY A 113 10.79 -5.59 15.24
CA GLY A 113 9.87 -4.60 14.67
C GLY A 113 10.47 -3.81 13.49
N VAL A 114 11.67 -4.14 13.01
CA VAL A 114 12.33 -3.43 11.89
C VAL A 114 12.67 -4.40 10.76
N LYS A 115 12.08 -4.18 9.59
CA LYS A 115 12.33 -4.98 8.37
C LYS A 115 13.81 -4.87 8.00
N GLY A 116 14.47 -5.98 7.73
CA GLY A 116 15.88 -5.97 7.30
C GLY A 116 16.90 -5.90 8.43
N VAL A 117 16.47 -5.76 9.70
CA VAL A 117 17.35 -5.87 10.87
C VAL A 117 17.09 -7.18 11.59
N SER A 118 18.14 -7.99 11.78
CA SER A 118 18.05 -9.27 12.49
C SER A 118 19.29 -9.53 13.36
N TRP A 119 19.07 -10.08 14.57
CA TRP A 119 20.16 -10.58 15.41
C TRP A 119 20.79 -11.84 14.79
N ARG A 120 22.12 -11.89 14.74
CA ARG A 120 22.90 -13.01 14.24
C ARG A 120 23.68 -13.64 15.39
N PRO A 121 23.24 -14.79 15.92
CA PRO A 121 23.83 -15.39 17.11
C PRO A 121 25.24 -15.96 16.84
N ASP A 122 25.52 -16.38 15.61
CA ASP A 122 26.80 -16.87 15.11
C ASP A 122 27.92 -15.84 15.25
N VAL A 123 27.64 -14.58 14.91
CA VAL A 123 28.61 -13.48 15.00
C VAL A 123 28.36 -12.55 16.18
N LYS A 124 27.35 -12.84 17.00
CA LYS A 124 26.88 -12.02 18.15
C LYS A 124 26.73 -10.53 17.79
N LYS A 125 26.15 -10.25 16.62
CA LYS A 125 25.96 -8.89 16.08
C LYS A 125 24.59 -8.74 15.44
N TRP A 126 24.12 -7.50 15.35
CA TRP A 126 22.97 -7.12 14.55
C TRP A 126 23.37 -7.03 13.09
N SER A 127 22.61 -7.66 12.20
CA SER A 127 22.80 -7.56 10.75
C SER A 127 21.77 -6.61 10.15
N ALA A 128 22.21 -5.74 9.24
CA ALA A 128 21.32 -4.92 8.43
C ALA A 128 21.39 -5.35 6.95
N ARG A 129 20.23 -5.54 6.35
CA ARG A 129 20.05 -5.84 4.93
C ARG A 129 18.89 -5.03 4.40
N SER A 130 19.06 -4.48 3.20
CA SER A 130 17.97 -3.85 2.47
C SER A 130 17.93 -4.39 1.05
N THR A 131 16.92 -3.99 0.30
CA THR A 131 16.88 -4.15 -1.15
C THR A 131 17.14 -2.78 -1.76
N ASP A 132 17.85 -2.67 -2.88
CA ASP A 132 18.01 -1.41 -3.61
C ASP A 132 16.80 -1.09 -4.52
N SER A 133 16.85 0.04 -5.23
CA SER A 133 15.80 0.44 -6.20
C SER A 133 15.61 -0.57 -7.32
N SER A 134 16.64 -1.34 -7.67
CA SER A 134 16.59 -2.36 -8.73
C SER A 134 15.97 -3.69 -8.29
N GLY A 135 15.76 -3.89 -6.99
CA GLY A 135 15.27 -5.15 -6.44
C GLY A 135 16.36 -6.11 -5.96
N LYS A 136 17.64 -5.71 -6.00
CA LYS A 136 18.75 -6.52 -5.54
C LYS A 136 18.93 -6.37 -4.02
N ARG A 137 19.17 -7.50 -3.34
CA ARG A 137 19.46 -7.52 -1.91
C ARG A 137 20.89 -7.02 -1.64
N VAL A 138 21.02 -6.05 -0.75
CA VAL A 138 22.29 -5.46 -0.33
C VAL A 138 22.50 -5.75 1.15
N PHE A 139 23.69 -6.25 1.48
CA PHE A 139 24.15 -6.42 2.86
C PHE A 139 24.87 -5.15 3.30
N LEU A 140 24.35 -4.51 4.34
CA LEU A 140 24.87 -3.23 4.83
C LEU A 140 25.94 -3.41 5.90
N GLY A 141 25.95 -4.56 6.58
CA GLY A 141 27.00 -4.91 7.53
C GLY A 141 26.50 -5.52 8.83
N TYR A 142 27.43 -5.63 9.77
CA TYR A 142 27.21 -6.10 11.14
C TYR A 142 27.49 -5.00 12.15
N TYR A 143 26.64 -4.88 13.15
CA TYR A 143 26.66 -3.81 14.15
C TYR A 143 26.54 -4.38 15.56
N ARG A 144 27.09 -3.66 16.54
CA ARG A 144 27.03 -4.05 17.95
C ARG A 144 25.65 -3.79 18.55
N THR A 145 25.00 -2.71 18.14
CA THR A 145 23.67 -2.33 18.63
C THR A 145 22.63 -2.41 17.52
N ILE A 146 21.38 -2.63 17.92
CA ILE A 146 20.23 -2.58 16.99
C ILE A 146 20.08 -1.17 16.42
N ARG A 147 20.34 -0.13 17.23
CA ARG A 147 20.20 1.27 16.83
C ARG A 147 21.13 1.62 15.65
N ASP A 148 22.38 1.19 15.69
CA ASP A 148 23.33 1.44 14.60
C ASP A 148 22.92 0.72 13.32
N ALA A 149 22.45 -0.53 13.44
CA ALA A 149 21.92 -1.28 12.31
C ALA A 149 20.70 -0.62 11.68
N VAL A 150 19.81 -0.05 12.49
CA VAL A 150 18.62 0.69 12.04
C VAL A 150 19.02 2.01 11.39
N ALA A 151 19.99 2.74 11.95
CA ALA A 151 20.45 4.02 11.40
C ALA A 151 21.01 3.84 9.98
N VAL A 152 21.94 2.89 9.78
CA VAL A 152 22.50 2.64 8.44
C VAL A 152 21.45 2.13 7.47
N LEU A 153 20.50 1.33 7.95
CA LEU A 153 19.38 0.87 7.12
C LEU A 153 18.49 2.03 6.66
N ASN A 154 18.18 2.97 7.55
CA ASN A 154 17.33 4.12 7.23
C ASN A 154 18.03 5.09 6.29
N ASP A 155 19.33 5.31 6.46
CA ASP A 155 20.11 6.12 5.52
C ASP A 155 20.18 5.47 4.14
N PHE A 156 20.47 4.16 4.07
CA PHE A 156 20.45 3.43 2.80
C PHE A 156 19.07 3.48 2.11
N ARG A 157 17.98 3.34 2.87
CA ARG A 157 16.62 3.44 2.31
C ARG A 157 16.33 4.84 1.77
N ARG A 158 16.73 5.88 2.48
CA ARG A 158 16.55 7.27 2.06
C ARG A 158 17.26 7.54 0.73
N GLU A 159 18.49 7.06 0.60
CA GLU A 159 19.29 7.18 -0.62
C GLU A 159 18.71 6.37 -1.79
N GLN A 160 18.29 5.13 -1.54
CA GLN A 160 17.91 4.19 -2.61
C GLN A 160 16.43 4.25 -3.01
N HIS A 161 15.54 4.74 -2.14
CA HIS A 161 14.09 4.66 -2.36
C HIS A 161 13.40 6.01 -2.36
N GLY A 162 14.10 7.11 -2.04
CA GLY A 162 13.53 8.47 -2.06
C GLY A 162 12.21 8.54 -1.31
N GLU A 163 11.15 8.95 -2.00
CA GLU A 163 9.81 9.10 -1.43
C GLU A 163 9.16 7.77 -0.99
N PHE A 164 9.63 6.63 -1.50
CA PHE A 164 9.17 5.29 -1.10
C PHE A 164 9.96 4.72 0.09
N ALA A 165 10.88 5.49 0.68
CA ALA A 165 11.62 5.07 1.85
C ALA A 165 10.70 5.00 3.08
N LYS A 166 10.47 3.79 3.60
CA LYS A 166 9.83 3.57 4.89
C LYS A 166 10.89 3.52 6.00
N ASN A 167 10.98 4.61 6.77
CA ASN A 167 11.89 4.75 7.92
C ASN A 167 11.31 4.16 9.20
#